data_AF-A0A2E6AQ51-F1
#
_entry.id   AF-A0A2E6AQ51-F1
#
_cell.length_a   1.000
_cell.length_b   1.000
_cell.length_c   1.000
_cell.angle_alpha   90.00
_cell.angle_beta   90.00
_cell.angle_gamma   90.00
#
_symmetry.space_group_name_H-M   'P 1'
#
loop_
_entity.id
_entity.type
_entity.pdbx_description
1 polymer ?
#
loop_
_entity_poly.entity_id
_entity_poly.type
_entity_poly.pdbx_seq_one_letter_code
_entity_poly.pdbx_strand_id
1 'polypeptide(L)'
;MLIALGREPDEMETTIIPTPTPSLERLDKVFEPDNPMHIVLSPSPNLRDRWLDLEDALWKSQSYPITELLAVRGRLAELLPISDAFRGYYPSAGRDNSSLSIADQFFYDVRSITEEQRNEISNNFGTEGLVVLMICLALYDGAFRIISVLDH
;
A
#
# COMPACT_ATOMS: atom_id res chain seq x y z
N MET A 1 44.56 35.30 -25.23
CA MET A 1 43.38 35.32 -26.12
C MET A 1 43.22 33.93 -26.70
N LEU A 2 42.36 33.10 -26.11
CA LEU A 2 42.05 31.75 -26.58
C LEU A 2 40.76 31.86 -27.39
N ILE A 3 40.87 31.61 -28.70
CA ILE A 3 39.73 31.51 -29.61
C ILE A 3 39.10 30.13 -29.34
N ALA A 4 37.94 30.11 -28.68
CA ALA A 4 37.13 28.91 -28.57
C ALA A 4 36.45 28.68 -29.92
N LEU A 5 36.88 27.65 -30.63
CA LEU A 5 36.24 27.16 -31.85
C LEU A 5 34.83 26.68 -31.50
N GLY A 6 33.82 27.37 -32.03
CA GLY A 6 32.44 26.89 -32.03
C GLY A 6 32.36 25.56 -32.76
N ARG A 7 32.19 24.49 -32.00
CA ARG A 7 31.52 23.27 -32.44
C ARG A 7 30.27 23.16 -31.60
N GLU A 8 29.10 23.28 -32.23
CA GLU A 8 27.88 22.77 -31.61
C GLU A 8 28.10 21.27 -31.35
N PRO A 9 27.75 20.75 -30.16
CA PRO A 9 27.86 19.33 -29.92
C PRO A 9 26.96 18.62 -30.91
N ASP A 10 27.53 17.70 -31.70
CA ASP A 10 26.78 16.76 -32.53
C ASP A 10 25.66 16.17 -31.67
N GLU A 11 24.43 16.24 -32.18
CA GLU A 11 23.19 15.83 -31.51
C GLU A 11 23.44 14.55 -30.71
N MET A 12 23.46 14.68 -29.37
CA MET A 12 23.57 13.52 -28.50
C MET A 12 22.46 12.53 -28.90
N GLU A 13 22.83 11.30 -29.25
CA GLU A 13 21.88 10.21 -29.45
C GLU A 13 21.01 10.11 -28.19
N THR A 14 19.81 10.68 -28.26
CA THR A 14 18.85 10.62 -27.17
C THR A 14 18.36 9.18 -27.12
N THR A 15 18.84 8.43 -26.12
CA THR A 15 18.27 7.10 -25.85
C THR A 15 16.84 7.32 -25.39
N ILE A 16 15.88 7.07 -26.28
CA ILE A 16 14.46 7.08 -25.94
C ILE A 16 14.20 5.84 -25.08
N ILE A 17 14.13 6.02 -23.76
CA ILE A 17 13.63 4.99 -22.87
C ILE A 17 12.10 5.04 -22.97
N PRO A 18 11.44 4.01 -23.52
CA PRO A 18 9.99 4.01 -23.62
C PRO A 18 9.40 4.07 -22.21
N THR A 19 8.43 4.96 -21.99
CA THR A 19 7.71 5.04 -20.73
C THR A 19 7.03 3.69 -20.47
N PRO A 20 7.31 3.02 -19.35
CA PRO A 20 6.59 1.81 -18.97
C PRO A 20 5.09 2.09 -18.99
N THR A 21 4.37 1.46 -19.92
CA THR A 21 2.93 1.62 -20.03
C THR A 21 2.27 0.52 -19.19
N PRO A 22 1.34 0.86 -18.27
CA PRO A 22 0.60 -0.15 -17.52
C PRO A 22 -0.12 -1.10 -18.47
N SER A 23 -0.11 -2.40 -18.16
CA SER A 23 -0.86 -3.36 -18.97
C SER A 23 -2.34 -2.98 -19.01
N LEU A 24 -2.94 -3.06 -20.20
CA LEU A 24 -4.37 -2.86 -20.41
C LEU A 24 -5.13 -4.20 -20.37
N GLU A 25 -4.41 -5.32 -20.21
CA GLU A 25 -5.03 -6.63 -20.12
C GLU A 25 -5.85 -6.73 -18.84
N ARG A 26 -7.06 -7.27 -19.00
CA ARG A 26 -7.96 -7.54 -17.89
C ARG A 26 -7.39 -8.69 -17.06
N LEU A 27 -7.40 -8.53 -15.74
CA LEU A 27 -7.11 -9.63 -14.83
C LEU A 27 -8.27 -10.64 -14.88
N ASP A 28 -7.95 -11.88 -15.25
CA ASP A 28 -8.92 -12.99 -15.27
C ASP A 28 -9.01 -13.62 -13.87
N LYS A 29 -9.57 -12.85 -12.92
CA LYS A 29 -9.80 -13.26 -11.53
C LYS A 29 -11.20 -12.86 -11.09
N VAL A 30 -11.82 -13.70 -10.26
CA VAL A 30 -13.11 -13.44 -9.62
C VAL A 30 -12.83 -13.01 -8.19
N PHE A 31 -13.38 -11.87 -7.78
CA PHE A 31 -13.22 -11.33 -6.44
C PHE A 31 -14.56 -11.32 -5.71
N GLU A 32 -14.50 -11.45 -4.39
CA GLU A 32 -15.69 -11.48 -3.54
C GLU A 32 -16.43 -10.12 -3.57
N PRO A 33 -17.74 -10.10 -3.85
CA PRO A 33 -18.49 -8.87 -4.02
C PRO A 33 -18.76 -8.11 -2.71
N ASP A 34 -18.54 -8.77 -1.57
CA ASP A 34 -18.72 -8.22 -0.23
C ASP A 34 -17.48 -7.46 0.30
N ASN A 35 -16.34 -7.53 -0.40
CA ASN A 35 -15.16 -6.72 -0.07
C ASN A 35 -15.49 -5.23 -0.25
N PRO A 36 -15.25 -4.35 0.75
CA PRO A 36 -15.52 -2.92 0.65
C PRO A 36 -14.88 -2.26 -0.56
N MET A 37 -13.64 -2.62 -0.91
CA MET A 37 -12.94 -2.06 -2.06
C MET A 37 -13.49 -2.55 -3.40
N HIS A 38 -14.16 -3.71 -3.43
CA HIS A 38 -14.91 -4.15 -4.61
C HIS A 38 -16.08 -3.19 -4.91
N ILE A 39 -16.78 -2.73 -3.87
CA ILE A 39 -17.90 -1.78 -3.97
C ILE A 39 -17.39 -0.38 -4.32
N VAL A 40 -16.44 0.11 -3.52
CA VAL A 40 -15.88 1.48 -3.60
C VAL A 40 -15.25 1.75 -4.97
N LEU A 41 -14.51 0.78 -5.52
CA LEU A 41 -13.83 0.93 -6.80
C LEU A 41 -14.67 0.44 -8.00
N SER A 42 -15.94 0.10 -7.81
CA SER A 42 -16.82 -0.36 -8.89
C SER A 42 -16.91 0.58 -10.11
N PRO A 43 -16.80 1.92 -9.98
CA PRO A 43 -16.75 2.80 -11.16
C PRO A 43 -15.50 2.63 -12.03
N SER A 44 -14.44 1.99 -11.51
CA SER A 44 -13.18 1.74 -12.23
C SER A 44 -12.75 0.26 -12.11
N PRO A 45 -13.35 -0.65 -12.89
CA PRO A 45 -13.10 -2.08 -12.77
C PRO A 45 -11.63 -2.50 -12.90
N ASN A 46 -10.86 -1.85 -13.79
CA ASN A 46 -9.43 -2.16 -13.94
C ASN A 46 -8.62 -1.80 -12.67
N LEU A 47 -8.92 -0.66 -12.01
CA LEU A 47 -8.27 -0.30 -10.75
C LEU A 47 -8.73 -1.21 -9.62
N ARG A 48 -10.04 -1.49 -9.56
CA ARG A 48 -10.62 -2.44 -8.60
C ARG A 48 -9.93 -3.80 -8.65
N ASP A 49 -9.86 -4.40 -9.84
CA ASP A 49 -9.34 -5.75 -9.99
C ASP A 49 -7.85 -5.82 -9.63
N ARG A 50 -7.06 -4.78 -9.94
CA ARG A 50 -5.65 -4.68 -9.55
C ARG A 50 -5.47 -4.45 -8.05
N TRP A 51 -6.33 -3.65 -7.44
CA TRP A 51 -6.34 -3.42 -6.01
C TRP A 51 -6.61 -4.72 -5.26
N LEU A 52 -7.69 -5.41 -5.65
CA LEU A 52 -8.09 -6.67 -5.02
C LEU A 52 -7.05 -7.76 -5.23
N ASP A 53 -6.36 -7.79 -6.38
CA ASP A 53 -5.26 -8.73 -6.59
C ASP A 53 -4.05 -8.45 -5.68
N LEU A 54 -3.73 -7.18 -5.44
CA LEU A 54 -2.67 -6.79 -4.50
C LEU A 54 -3.06 -7.13 -3.06
N GLU A 55 -4.30 -6.89 -2.68
CA GLU A 55 -4.84 -7.26 -1.36
C GLU A 55 -4.80 -8.78 -1.16
N ASP A 56 -5.23 -9.56 -2.15
CA ASP A 56 -5.14 -11.01 -2.15
C ASP A 56 -3.69 -11.51 -2.01
N ALA A 57 -2.76 -10.89 -2.75
CA ALA A 57 -1.34 -11.24 -2.68
C ALA A 57 -0.75 -10.94 -1.29
N LEU A 58 -1.15 -9.82 -0.67
CA LEU A 58 -0.77 -9.46 0.69
C LEU A 58 -1.20 -10.55 1.69
N TRP A 59 -2.47 -10.97 1.64
CA TRP A 59 -3.02 -11.96 2.58
C TRP A 59 -2.53 -13.38 2.34
N LYS A 60 -2.10 -13.69 1.12
CA LYS A 60 -1.45 -14.97 0.78
C LYS A 60 0.03 -14.98 1.15
N SER A 61 0.64 -13.81 1.40
CA SER A 61 2.01 -13.75 1.90
C SER A 61 2.07 -14.34 3.31
N GLN A 62 3.02 -15.25 3.53
CA GLN A 62 3.24 -15.92 4.82
C GLN A 62 4.44 -15.32 5.58
N SER A 63 4.94 -14.19 5.09
CA SER A 63 6.21 -13.59 5.53
C SER A 63 6.05 -12.63 6.72
N TYR A 64 4.82 -12.35 7.15
CA TYR A 64 4.50 -11.61 8.37
C TYR A 64 3.25 -12.22 9.05
N PRO A 65 3.14 -12.23 10.40
CA PRO A 65 1.99 -12.84 11.07
C PRO A 65 0.65 -12.20 10.68
N ILE A 66 -0.27 -13.00 10.14
CA ILE A 66 -1.61 -12.55 9.71
C ILE A 66 -2.36 -11.86 10.85
N THR A 67 -2.25 -12.35 12.08
CA THR A 67 -2.89 -11.75 13.26
C THR A 67 -2.41 -10.33 13.54
N GLU A 68 -1.15 -10.04 13.25
CA GLU A 68 -0.58 -8.70 13.39
C GLU A 68 -1.01 -7.78 12.25
N LEU A 69 -1.04 -8.26 11.00
CA LEU A 69 -1.57 -7.50 9.86
C LEU A 69 -3.04 -7.12 10.05
N LEU A 70 -3.85 -8.06 10.56
CA LEU A 70 -5.25 -7.80 10.92
C LEU A 70 -5.35 -6.76 12.03
N ALA A 71 -4.45 -6.78 13.01
CA ALA A 71 -4.41 -5.78 14.08
C ALA A 71 -4.05 -4.38 13.54
N VAL A 72 -3.06 -4.29 12.65
CA VAL A 72 -2.69 -3.05 11.95
C VAL A 72 -3.87 -2.50 11.16
N ARG A 73 -4.53 -3.34 10.36
CA ARG A 73 -5.71 -2.96 9.58
C ARG A 73 -6.84 -2.44 10.47
N GLY A 74 -7.15 -3.16 11.54
CA GLY A 74 -8.18 -2.76 12.50
C GLY A 74 -7.84 -1.43 13.17
N ARG A 75 -6.56 -1.21 13.52
CA ARG A 75 -6.11 0.05 14.10
C ARG A 75 -6.20 1.23 13.14
N LEU A 76 -5.79 1.05 11.88
CA LEU A 76 -5.94 2.07 10.86
C LEU A 76 -7.41 2.44 10.62
N ALA A 77 -8.32 1.46 10.71
CA ALA A 77 -9.77 1.69 10.60
C ALA A 77 -10.35 2.51 11.77
N GLU A 78 -9.69 2.52 12.94
CA GLU A 78 -10.04 3.39 14.06
C GLU A 78 -9.49 4.81 13.89
N LEU A 79 -8.28 4.94 13.32
CA LEU A 79 -7.60 6.22 13.15
C LEU A 79 -8.18 7.04 12.00
N LEU A 80 -8.68 6.36 10.96
CA LEU A 80 -9.25 6.98 9.77
C LEU A 80 -10.78 6.90 9.80
N PRO A 81 -11.49 7.97 9.40
CA PRO A 81 -12.94 7.96 9.33
C PRO A 81 -13.40 7.02 8.22
N ILE A 82 -14.00 5.89 8.60
CA ILE A 82 -14.67 4.98 7.66
C ILE A 82 -16.18 4.97 7.91
N SER A 83 -16.96 4.89 6.82
CA SER A 83 -18.42 4.75 6.87
C SER A 83 -18.83 3.53 7.70
N ASP A 84 -19.90 3.67 8.47
CA ASP A 84 -20.44 2.60 9.32
C ASP A 84 -20.82 1.36 8.49
N ALA A 85 -21.14 1.53 7.20
CA ALA A 85 -21.43 0.44 6.26
C ALA A 85 -20.27 -0.54 6.11
N PHE A 86 -19.02 -0.06 6.21
CA PHE A 86 -17.82 -0.89 6.04
C PHE A 86 -17.12 -1.22 7.37
N ARG A 87 -17.46 -0.52 8.46
CA ARG A 87 -16.82 -0.74 9.77
C ARG A 87 -16.94 -2.18 10.25
N GLY A 88 -18.04 -2.86 9.97
CA GLY A 88 -18.23 -4.27 10.33
C GLY A 88 -17.25 -5.24 9.65
N TYR A 89 -16.71 -4.87 8.49
CA TYR A 89 -15.72 -5.68 7.76
C TYR A 89 -14.30 -5.56 8.34
N TYR A 90 -14.01 -4.44 9.00
CA TYR A 90 -12.70 -4.13 9.59
C TYR A 90 -12.80 -4.11 11.13
N PRO A 91 -12.85 -5.29 11.79
CA PRO A 91 -12.97 -5.36 13.23
C PRO A 91 -11.77 -4.69 13.92
N SER A 92 -12.04 -4.02 15.04
CA SER A 92 -11.00 -3.38 15.83
C SER A 92 -10.03 -4.41 16.41
N ALA A 93 -8.77 -4.01 16.50
CA ALA A 93 -7.75 -4.78 17.16
C ALA A 93 -7.81 -4.57 18.67
N GLY A 94 -7.70 -5.63 19.47
CA GLY A 94 -7.49 -5.51 20.91
C GLY A 94 -6.20 -4.73 21.22
N ARG A 95 -6.18 -3.96 22.31
CA ARG A 95 -5.20 -2.88 22.59
C ARG A 95 -3.75 -3.29 22.90
N ASP A 96 -3.42 -4.58 23.01
CA ASP A 96 -2.15 -5.04 23.62
C ASP A 96 -1.08 -5.55 22.63
N ASN A 97 -1.03 -5.03 21.40
CA ASN A 97 -0.08 -5.50 20.38
C ASN A 97 0.94 -4.41 19.97
N SER A 98 2.23 -4.74 19.94
CA SER A 98 3.32 -3.86 19.45
C SER A 98 3.08 -3.34 18.04
N SER A 99 2.37 -4.12 17.21
CA SER A 99 1.94 -3.73 15.87
C SER A 99 1.04 -2.48 15.85
N LEU A 100 0.31 -2.20 16.93
CA LEU A 100 -0.52 -0.99 17.04
C LEU A 100 0.34 0.27 17.11
N SER A 101 1.48 0.20 17.78
CA SER A 101 2.43 1.31 17.84
C SER A 101 2.95 1.67 16.44
N ILE A 102 3.18 0.66 15.59
CA ILE A 102 3.65 0.89 14.22
C ILE A 102 2.56 1.50 13.35
N ALA A 103 1.30 1.07 13.50
CA ALA A 103 0.16 1.68 12.80
C ALA A 103 0.00 3.16 13.17
N ASP A 104 0.07 3.49 14.47
CA ASP A 104 0.01 4.87 14.96
C ASP A 104 1.19 5.70 14.40
N GLN A 105 2.41 5.17 14.48
CA GLN A 105 3.61 5.82 13.93
C GLN A 105 3.46 6.07 12.42
N PHE A 106 3.04 5.07 11.66
CA PHE A 106 2.82 5.21 10.21
C PHE A 106 1.80 6.31 9.88
N PHE A 107 0.69 6.33 10.62
CA PHE A 107 -0.39 7.30 10.40
C PHE A 107 0.02 8.75 10.72
N TYR A 108 0.69 8.98 11.85
CA TYR A 108 1.04 10.31 12.29
C TYR A 108 2.35 10.83 11.68
N ASP A 109 3.40 10.01 11.63
CA ASP A 109 4.67 10.32 10.97
C ASP A 109 5.45 9.03 10.66
N VAL A 110 5.39 8.56 9.41
CA VAL A 110 6.12 7.36 8.98
C VAL A 110 7.63 7.40 9.28
N ARG A 111 8.23 8.58 9.37
CA ARG A 111 9.66 8.75 9.70
C ARG A 111 9.96 8.47 11.18
N SER A 112 8.92 8.38 12.01
CA SER A 112 9.03 7.98 13.42
C SER A 112 9.26 6.49 13.61
N ILE A 113 9.09 5.66 12.56
CA ILE A 113 9.50 4.26 12.57
C ILE A 113 11.03 4.21 12.64
N THR A 114 11.55 3.77 13.77
CA THR A 114 13.00 3.83 14.04
C THR A 114 13.77 2.76 13.27
N GLU A 115 15.09 2.96 13.14
CA GLU A 115 15.96 1.93 12.58
C GLU A 115 15.95 0.66 13.44
N GLU A 116 15.87 0.80 14.76
CA GLU A 116 15.76 -0.32 15.70
C GLU A 116 14.51 -1.17 15.43
N GLN A 117 13.34 -0.54 15.24
CA GLN A 117 12.10 -1.25 14.90
C GLN A 117 12.19 -1.94 13.54
N ARG A 118 12.75 -1.27 12.51
CA ARG A 118 12.96 -1.88 11.19
C ARG A 118 13.89 -3.09 11.26
N ASN A 119 14.95 -2.98 12.05
CA ASN A 119 15.92 -4.05 12.25
C ASN A 119 15.31 -5.20 13.03
N GLU A 120 14.51 -4.93 14.07
CA GLU A 120 13.77 -5.94 14.82
C GLU A 120 12.83 -6.74 13.90
N ILE A 121 12.01 -6.05 13.11
CA ILE A 121 11.11 -6.70 12.14
C ILE A 121 11.91 -7.52 11.12
N SER A 122 12.97 -6.94 10.56
CA SER A 122 13.80 -7.62 9.56
C SER A 122 14.52 -8.83 10.13
N ASN A 123 14.93 -8.80 11.39
CA ASN A 123 15.58 -9.92 12.07
C ASN A 123 14.57 -11.04 12.39
N ASN A 124 13.34 -10.69 12.73
CA ASN A 124 12.30 -11.66 13.11
C ASN A 124 11.57 -12.26 11.91
N PHE A 125 11.35 -11.47 10.85
CA PHE A 125 10.46 -11.81 9.72
C PHE A 125 11.14 -11.64 8.34
N GLY A 126 12.42 -11.27 8.31
CA GLY A 126 13.14 -10.99 7.08
C GLY A 126 12.75 -9.66 6.43
N THR A 127 13.51 -9.28 5.40
CA THR A 127 13.21 -8.09 4.59
C THR A 127 11.83 -8.20 3.93
N GLU A 128 11.42 -9.42 3.55
CA GLU A 128 10.09 -9.65 2.98
C GLU A 128 8.97 -9.34 3.99
N GLY A 129 9.11 -9.74 5.25
CA GLY A 129 8.14 -9.41 6.30
C GLY A 129 8.01 -7.90 6.51
N LEU A 130 9.13 -7.16 6.48
CA LEU A 130 9.09 -5.69 6.52
C LEU A 130 8.34 -5.11 5.31
N VAL A 131 8.60 -5.61 4.10
CA VAL A 131 7.90 -5.17 2.89
C VAL A 131 6.40 -5.43 2.99
N VAL A 132 6.00 -6.61 3.45
CA VAL A 132 4.59 -7.01 3.64
C VAL A 132 3.90 -6.08 4.64
N LEU A 133 4.52 -5.79 5.79
CA LEU A 133 3.99 -4.86 6.77
C LEU A 133 3.81 -3.45 6.18
N MET A 134 4.82 -2.95 5.47
CA MET A 134 4.76 -1.61 4.86
C MET A 134 3.70 -1.53 3.75
N ILE A 135 3.53 -2.57 2.95
CA ILE A 135 2.45 -2.66 1.95
C ILE A 135 1.10 -2.71 2.64
N CYS A 136 0.93 -3.49 3.71
CA CYS A 136 -0.32 -3.54 4.49
C CYS A 136 -0.72 -2.16 5.01
N LEU A 137 0.23 -1.43 5.60
CA LEU A 137 0.02 -0.07 6.10
C LEU A 137 -0.43 0.88 4.98
N ALA A 138 0.31 0.92 3.87
CA ALA A 138 0.01 1.80 2.75
C ALA A 138 -1.31 1.45 2.04
N LEU A 139 -1.59 0.16 1.88
CA LEU A 139 -2.80 -0.33 1.23
C LEU A 139 -4.04 0.12 2.02
N TYR A 140 -4.07 -0.11 3.34
CA TYR A 140 -5.24 0.21 4.15
C TYR A 140 -5.37 1.70 4.50
N ASP A 141 -4.26 2.45 4.65
CA ASP A 141 -4.33 3.91 4.72
C ASP A 141 -4.97 4.47 3.44
N GLY A 142 -4.54 3.99 2.26
CA GLY A 142 -5.14 4.37 0.98
C GLY A 142 -6.62 3.98 0.88
N ALA A 143 -6.98 2.74 1.23
CA ALA A 143 -8.36 2.27 1.21
C ALA A 143 -9.27 3.17 2.04
N PHE A 144 -8.90 3.43 3.29
CA PHE A 144 -9.75 4.16 4.22
C PHE A 144 -9.88 5.64 3.85
N ARG A 145 -8.83 6.26 3.29
CA ARG A 145 -8.94 7.62 2.73
C ARG A 145 -9.89 7.66 1.54
N ILE A 146 -9.82 6.70 0.62
CA ILE A 146 -10.72 6.62 -0.54
C ILE A 146 -12.17 6.44 -0.05
N ILE A 147 -12.39 5.50 0.88
CA ILE A 147 -13.70 5.28 1.51
C ILE A 147 -14.22 6.57 2.15
N SER A 148 -13.38 7.29 2.90
CA SER A 148 -13.78 8.54 3.58
C SER A 148 -14.17 9.66 2.61
N VAL A 149 -13.54 9.72 1.44
CA VAL A 149 -13.78 10.76 0.45
C VAL A 149 -15.03 10.46 -0.38
N LEU A 150 -15.27 9.19 -0.68
CA LEU A 150 -16.38 8.76 -1.50
C LEU A 150 -17.70 8.60 -0.71
N ASP A 151 -17.64 8.72 0.62
CA ASP A 151 -18.77 8.81 1.57
C ASP A 151 -19.99 7.98 1.13
N HIS A 152 -19.77 6.67 0.99
CA HIS A 152 -20.85 5.70 0.77
C HIS A 152 -21.70 5.50 2.02
#